data_AF-A0A7V3EGV0-F1
#
_entry.id   AF-A0A7V3EGV0-F1
#
_cell.length_a   1.000
_cell.length_b   1.000
_cell.length_c   1.000
_cell.angle_alpha   90.00
_cell.angle_beta   90.00
_cell.angle_gamma   90.00
#
_symmetry.space_group_name_H-M   'P 1'
#
loop_
_entity.id
_entity.type
_entity.pdbx_description
1 polymer ?
#
loop_
_entity_poly.entity_id
_entity_poly.type
_entity_poly.pdbx_seq_one_letter_code
_entity_poly.pdbx_strand_id
1 'polypeptide(L)' 'MKYSNVTDGIFRLSAHIHNLLFEGMWPLPHGMSMNSYIVQGKEIAIIDGVCGWEGVPETLFRQFEE' A
#
# COMPACT_ATOMS: atom_id res chain seq x y z
N MET A 1 -8.30 -2.77 -2.10
CA MET A 1 -6.92 -3.03 -1.59
C MET A 1 -6.85 -4.42 -0.93
N LYS A 2 -5.70 -5.09 -0.87
CA LYS A 2 -5.57 -6.40 -0.17
C LYS A 2 -4.65 -6.30 1.04
N TYR A 3 -4.93 -7.08 2.10
CA TYR A 3 -4.04 -7.19 3.26
C TYR A 3 -3.55 -8.63 3.46
N SER A 4 -2.37 -8.77 4.09
CA SER A 4 -1.80 -10.06 4.48
C SER A 4 -0.99 -9.93 5.77
N ASN A 5 -1.07 -10.92 6.66
CA ASN A 5 -0.17 -11.00 7.80
C ASN A 5 1.26 -11.31 7.32
N VAL A 6 2.24 -10.59 7.85
CA VAL A 6 3.67 -10.83 7.59
C VAL A 6 4.28 -11.62 8.74
N THR A 7 4.02 -11.17 9.97
CA THR A 7 4.34 -11.84 11.23
C THR A 7 3.43 -11.28 12.33
N ASP A 8 3.52 -11.79 13.54
CA ASP A 8 2.71 -11.34 14.68
C ASP A 8 2.79 -9.82 14.85
N GLY A 9 1.62 -9.17 14.83
CA GLY A 9 1.46 -7.72 14.95
C GLY A 9 1.88 -6.90 13.72
N ILE A 10 2.34 -7.53 12.62
CA ILE A 10 2.75 -6.83 11.40
C ILE A 10 1.90 -7.28 10.21
N PHE A 11 1.22 -6.32 9.61
CA PHE A 11 0.33 -6.54 8.48
C PHE A 11 0.80 -5.73 7.28
N ARG A 12 0.84 -6.35 6.11
CA ARG A 12 1.08 -5.68 4.84
C ARG A 12 -0.25 -5.33 4.20
N LEU A 13 -0.37 -4.08 3.77
CA LEU A 13 -1.40 -3.59 2.86
C LEU A 13 -0.78 -3.51 1.47
N SER A 14 -1.45 -4.04 0.45
CA SER A 14 -0.92 -4.11 -0.91
C SER A 14 -1.97 -3.65 -1.92
N ALA A 15 -1.58 -2.65 -2.70
CA ALA A 15 -2.29 -2.19 -3.88
C ALA A 15 -1.54 -2.63 -5.13
N HIS A 16 -2.23 -3.35 -6.02
CA HIS A 16 -1.66 -3.79 -7.28
C HIS A 16 -1.92 -2.74 -8.36
N ILE A 17 -0.85 -2.25 -8.97
CA ILE A 17 -0.89 -1.25 -10.01
C ILE A 17 -0.57 -1.90 -11.35
N HIS A 18 -1.47 -1.71 -12.30
CA HIS A 18 -1.29 -2.10 -13.69
C HIS A 18 -1.46 -0.85 -14.56
N ASN A 19 -0.80 -0.82 -15.72
CA ASN A 19 -0.93 0.25 -16.72
C ASN A 19 -0.30 1.61 -16.35
N LEU A 20 0.81 1.60 -15.61
CA LEU A 20 1.67 2.77 -15.39
C LEU A 20 3.11 2.45 -15.84
N LEU A 21 3.87 3.49 -16.23
CA LEU A 21 5.30 3.38 -16.47
C LEU A 21 6.05 3.59 -15.14
N PHE A 22 6.98 2.69 -14.83
CA PHE A 22 7.90 2.89 -13.71
C PHE A 22 8.79 4.10 -14.00
N GLU A 23 8.76 5.07 -13.08
CA GLU A 23 9.43 6.37 -13.22
C GLU A 23 9.05 7.12 -14.52
N GLY A 24 7.87 6.86 -15.08
CA GLY A 24 7.40 7.50 -16.30
C GLY A 24 8.11 7.03 -17.58
N MET A 25 9.03 6.07 -17.50
CA MET A 25 9.86 5.65 -18.62
C MET A 25 9.78 4.14 -18.92
N TRP A 26 9.74 3.31 -17.88
CA TRP A 26 9.95 1.88 -18.04
C TRP A 26 8.62 1.10 -18.01
N PRO A 27 8.36 0.22 -18.99
CA PRO A 27 7.15 -0.59 -18.98
C PRO A 27 7.18 -1.62 -17.84
N LEU A 28 6.01 -1.86 -17.24
CA LEU A 28 5.80 -2.84 -16.17
C LEU A 28 4.99 -4.03 -16.70
N PRO A 29 5.63 -5.03 -17.34
CA PRO A 29 4.92 -6.16 -17.97
C PRO A 29 4.12 -7.01 -16.99
N HIS A 30 4.47 -6.97 -15.70
CA HIS A 30 3.79 -7.68 -14.62
C HIS A 30 3.17 -6.72 -13.58
N GLY A 31 3.04 -5.44 -13.92
CA GLY A 31 2.63 -4.41 -12.96
C GLY A 31 3.63 -4.23 -11.81
N MET A 32 3.18 -3.54 -10.76
CA MET A 32 3.92 -3.42 -9.50
C MET A 32 2.95 -3.42 -8.32
N SER A 33 3.47 -3.70 -7.12
CA SER A 33 2.73 -3.51 -5.87
C SER A 33 3.25 -2.28 -5.15
N MET A 34 2.35 -1.39 -4.73
CA MET A 34 2.65 -0.44 -3.66
C MET A 34 2.22 -1.07 -2.34
N ASN A 35 3.14 -1.11 -1.39
CA ASN A 35 2.93 -1.76 -0.10
C ASN A 35 3.07 -0.75 1.03
N SER A 36 2.14 -0.82 1.97
CA SER A 36 2.20 -0.13 3.26
C SER A 36 2.18 -1.17 4.37
N TYR A 37 2.62 -0.81 5.57
CA TYR A 37 2.64 -1.74 6.69
C TYR A 37 1.97 -1.16 7.93
N ILE A 38 1.18 -1.97 8.61
CA ILE A 38 0.65 -1.68 9.94
C ILE A 38 1.50 -2.46 10.93
N VAL A 39 2.08 -1.74 11.89
CA VAL A 39 2.83 -2.32 13.02
C VAL A 39 2.03 -2.07 14.30
N GLN A 40 1.53 -3.14 14.90
CA GLN A 40 0.74 -3.13 16.13
C GLN A 40 1.64 -3.44 17.33
N GLY A 41 2.04 -2.41 18.06
CA GLY A 41 2.73 -2.52 19.34
C GLY A 41 1.88 -1.94 20.47
N LYS A 42 2.52 -1.28 21.44
CA LYS A 42 1.81 -0.44 22.42
C LYS A 42 1.04 0.69 21.72
N GLU A 43 1.62 1.21 20.65
CA GLU A 43 1.02 2.18 19.74
C GLU A 43 0.92 1.53 18.35
N ILE A 44 0.03 2.06 17.52
CA ILE A 44 -0.17 1.57 16.15
C ILE A 44 0.50 2.55 15.20
N ALA A 45 1.42 2.03 14.39
CA ALA A 45 2.10 2.81 13.36
C ALA A 45 1.69 2.32 11.97
N ILE A 46 1.64 3.26 11.03
CA ILE A 46 1.52 2.99 9.60
C ILE A 46 2.80 3.45 8.91
N ILE A 47 3.38 2.57 8.09
CA ILE A 47 4.60 2.82 7.31
C ILE A 47 4.19 2.92 5.83
N ASP A 48 4.70 3.93 5.13
CA ASP A 48 4.38 4.25 3.73
C ASP A 48 2.86 4.40 3.51
N GLY A 49 2.20 5.08 4.45
CA GLY A 49 0.77 4.92 4.79
C GLY A 49 -0.30 5.32 3.79
N VAL A 50 0.06 5.69 2.57
CA VAL A 50 -0.87 5.93 1.47
C VAL A 50 -0.14 5.57 0.19
N CYS A 51 -0.80 4.81 -0.69
CA CYS A 51 -0.24 4.42 -1.99
C CYS A 51 -0.18 5.61 -2.99
N GLY A 52 0.30 6.78 -2.54
CA GLY A 52 0.39 8.03 -3.29
C GLY A 52 1.07 9.15 -2.48
N TRP A 53 1.57 10.17 -3.18
CA TRP A 53 2.38 11.26 -2.62
C TRP A 53 1.57 12.35 -1.88
N GLU A 54 0.25 12.38 -2.09
CA GLU A 54 -0.66 13.41 -1.54
C GLU A 54 -1.74 12.84 -0.61
N GLY A 55 -1.58 11.58 -0.18
CA GLY A 55 -2.66 10.89 0.51
C GLY A 55 -2.94 11.41 1.92
N VAL A 56 -4.21 11.67 2.20
CA VAL A 56 -4.77 11.83 3.55
C VAL A 56 -5.44 10.52 3.98
N PRO A 57 -5.69 10.26 5.28
CA PRO A 57 -6.26 9.00 5.76
C PRO A 57 -7.54 8.54 5.02
N GLU A 58 -8.36 9.48 4.56
CA GLU A 58 -9.59 9.23 3.81
C GLU A 58 -9.33 8.51 2.48
N THR A 59 -8.21 8.83 1.82
CA THR A 59 -7.83 8.16 0.57
C THR A 59 -7.46 6.69 0.80
N LEU A 60 -6.85 6.38 1.95
CA LEU A 60 -6.56 5.01 2.36
C LEU A 60 -7.86 4.24 2.64
N PHE A 61 -8.81 4.83 3.37
CA PHE A 61 -10.07 4.16 3.69
C PHE A 61 -10.87 3.82 2.43
N ARG A 62 -10.95 4.74 1.46
CA ARG A 62 -11.62 4.47 0.18
C ARG A 62 -10.98 3.29 -0.57
N GLN A 63 -9.66 3.16 -0.51
CA GLN A 63 -8.96 2.03 -1.15
C GLN A 63 -9.32 0.67 -0.55
N PHE A 64 -9.88 0.60 0.67
CA PHE A 64 -10.39 -0.64 1.25
C PHE A 64 -11.83 -0.97 0.85
N GLU A 65 -12.61 0.02 0.39
CA GLU A 65 -13.98 -0.19 -0.11
C GLU A 65 -14.00 -0.69 -1.56
N GLU A 66 -12.91 -0.45 -2.30
CA GLU A 66 -12.62 -0.96 -3.65
C GLU A 66 -11.99 -2.36 -3.66
#